data_AF-A0A150LW16-F1
#
_entry.id   AF-A0A150LW16-F1
#
_cell.length_a   1.000
_cell.length_b   1.000
_cell.length_c   1.000
_cell.angle_alpha   90.00
_cell.angle_beta   90.00
_cell.angle_gamma   90.00
#
_symmetry.space_group_name_H-M   'P 1'
#
loop_
_entity.id
_entity.type
_entity.pdbx_description
1 polymer ?
#
loop_
_entity_poly.entity_id
_entity_poly.type
_entity_poly.pdbx_seq_one_letter_code
_entity_poly.pdbx_strand_id
1 'polypeptide(L)' 'MANQATDLEIAQQTKLKHIQDIAESLGLQEDEWEPYGRYKAKLSLTH' A
#
# COMPACT_ATOMS: atom_id res chain seq x y z
N MET A 1 -2.77 -27.35 -20.43
CA MET A 1 -2.43 -27.22 -19.00
C MET A 1 -2.31 -25.73 -18.72
N ALA A 2 -3.18 -25.15 -17.90
CA ALA A 2 -3.06 -23.73 -17.52
C ALA A 2 -1.97 -23.61 -16.47
N ASN A 3 -0.89 -22.88 -16.78
CA ASN A 3 0.17 -22.55 -15.84
C ASN A 3 -0.33 -21.37 -14.99
N GLN A 4 -0.96 -21.66 -13.85
CA GLN A 4 -1.31 -20.62 -12.88
C GLN A 4 -0.03 -20.20 -12.13
N ALA A 5 0.21 -18.90 -12.07
CA ALA A 5 1.27 -18.34 -11.26
C ALA A 5 0.98 -18.59 -9.77
N THR A 6 2.04 -18.82 -9.01
CA THR A 6 1.98 -18.92 -7.54
C THR A 6 1.64 -17.56 -6.92
N ASP A 7 1.14 -17.56 -5.68
CA ASP A 7 0.84 -16.31 -4.95
C ASP A 7 2.05 -15.37 -4.87
N LEU A 8 3.26 -15.93 -4.72
CA LEU A 8 4.50 -15.15 -4.69
C LEU A 8 4.80 -14.50 -6.04
N GLU A 9 4.66 -15.25 -7.14
CA GLU A 9 4.89 -14.72 -8.49
C GLU A 9 3.87 -13.61 -8.83
N ILE A 10 2.62 -13.77 -8.42
CA ILE A 10 1.58 -12.74 -8.58
C ILE A 10 1.95 -11.48 -7.77
N ALA A 11 2.38 -11.64 -6.52
CA ALA A 11 2.79 -10.53 -5.68
C ALA A 11 4.00 -9.76 -6.27
N GLN A 12 4.98 -10.47 -6.82
CA GLN A 12 6.17 -9.86 -7.42
C GLN A 12 5.87 -9.09 -8.72
N GLN A 13 4.90 -9.55 -9.52
CA GLN A 13 4.52 -8.91 -10.78
C GLN A 13 3.55 -7.74 -10.61
N THR A 14 2.99 -7.57 -9.41
CA THR A 14 1.99 -6.53 -9.13
C THR A 14 2.63 -5.14 -9.12
N LYS A 15 2.00 -4.18 -9.82
CA LYS A 15 2.37 -2.77 -9.75
C LYS A 15 1.80 -2.15 -8.48
N LEU A 16 2.68 -1.86 -7.52
CA LEU A 16 2.30 -1.20 -6.28
C LEU A 16 2.06 0.30 -6.51
N LYS A 17 0.97 0.83 -5.96
CA LYS A 17 0.75 2.28 -5.83
C LYS A 17 1.56 2.81 -4.65
N HIS A 18 2.07 4.03 -4.74
CA HIS A 18 2.73 4.64 -3.59
C HIS A 18 1.72 4.80 -2.45
N ILE A 19 2.18 4.62 -1.22
CA ILE A 19 1.31 4.70 -0.05
C ILE A 19 0.70 6.09 0.13
N GLN A 20 1.42 7.13 -0.31
CA GLN A 20 0.93 8.51 -0.34
C GLN A 20 -0.31 8.66 -1.24
N ASP A 21 -0.28 8.11 -2.47
CA ASP A 21 -1.43 8.16 -3.38
C ASP A 21 -2.68 7.51 -2.75
N ILE A 22 -2.47 6.44 -1.96
CA ILE A 22 -3.56 5.76 -1.26
C ILE A 22 -4.10 6.65 -0.13
N ALA A 23 -3.23 7.25 0.68
CA ALA A 23 -3.64 8.14 1.78
C ALA A 23 -4.40 9.37 1.27
N GLU A 24 -3.91 10.00 0.19
CA GLU A 24 -4.59 11.12 -0.48
C GLU A 24 -5.96 10.71 -1.02
N SER A 25 -6.07 9.52 -1.63
CA SER A 25 -7.36 9.01 -2.13
C SER A 25 -8.39 8.74 -1.03
N LEU A 26 -7.93 8.50 0.20
CA LEU A 26 -8.76 8.31 1.39
C LEU A 26 -9.04 9.63 2.13
N GLY A 27 -8.40 10.73 1.75
CA GLY A 27 -8.54 12.04 2.41
C GLY A 27 -7.81 12.16 3.75
N LEU A 28 -6.82 11.30 4.02
CA LEU A 28 -6.06 11.34 5.26
C LEU A 28 -5.21 12.61 5.34
N GLN A 29 -5.25 13.26 6.50
CA GLN A 29 -4.40 14.40 6.82
C GLN A 29 -2.98 13.94 7.18
N GLU A 30 -2.01 14.86 7.11
CA GLU A 30 -0.59 14.55 7.32
C GLU A 30 -0.27 14.00 8.72
N ASP A 31 -1.07 14.33 9.73
CA ASP A 31 -0.92 13.88 11.11
C ASP A 31 -1.61 12.54 11.41
N GLU A 32 -2.51 12.10 10.54
CA GLU A 32 -3.27 10.85 10.67
C GLU A 32 -2.46 9.63 10.24
N TRP A 33 -1.31 9.82 9.57
CA TRP A 33 -0.47 8.71 9.12
C TRP A 33 1.00 9.06 8.96
N GLU A 34 1.85 8.05 9.08
CA GLU A 34 3.30 8.15 8.93
C GLU A 34 3.80 7.15 7.87
N PRO A 35 4.56 7.56 6.84
CA PRO A 35 5.11 6.65 5.84
C PRO A 35 6.29 5.82 6.38
N TYR A 36 6.30 4.52 6.05
CA TYR A 36 7.38 3.56 6.32
C TYR A 36 7.91 3.00 5.00
N GLY A 37 8.68 3.84 4.30
CA GLY A 37 9.09 3.61 2.92
C GLY A 37 7.98 3.96 1.92
N ARG A 38 8.09 3.47 0.69
CA ARG A 38 7.22 3.92 -0.43
C ARG A 38 5.82 3.29 -0.45
N TYR A 39 5.64 2.14 0.19
CA TYR A 39 4.46 1.28 0.01
C TYR A 39 3.79 0.85 1.31
N LYS A 40 4.22 1.41 2.44
CA LYS A 40 3.68 1.08 3.77
C LYS A 40 3.57 2.35 4.60
N ALA A 41 2.60 2.37 5.49
CA ALA A 41 2.35 3.45 6.43
C ALA A 41 1.81 2.89 7.74
N LYS A 42 1.96 3.67 8.81
CA LYS A 42 1.25 3.49 10.08
C LYS A 42 0.17 4.54 10.17
N LEU A 43 -0.99 4.16 10.68
CA LEU A 43 -2.06 5.10 11.00
C LEU A 43 -1.92 5.55 12.46
N SER A 44 -2.10 6.85 12.68
CA SER A 44 -2.28 7.43 14.00
C SER A 44 -3.73 7.20 14.42
N LEU A 45 -3.95 6.54 15.56
CA LEU A 45 -5.29 6.28 16.10
C LEU A 45 -5.72 7.37 17.09
N THR A 46 -5.26 8.60 16.90
CA THR A 46 -5.55 9.72 17.79
C THR A 46 -6.97 10.25 17.54
N HIS A 47 -7.95 9.53 18.07
CA HIS A 47 -9.34 9.95 18.23
C HIS A 47 -9.83 9.60 19.65
#